data_AF-A0A963S4P6-F1
#
_entry.id   AF-A0A963S4P6-F1
#
_cell.length_a   1.000
_cell.length_b   1.000
_cell.length_c   1.000
_cell.angle_alpha   90.00
_cell.angle_beta   90.00
_cell.angle_gamma   90.00
#
_symmetry.space_group_name_H-M   'P 1'
#
loop_
_entity.id
_entity.type
_entity.pdbx_description
1 polymer ?
#
loop_
_entity_poly.entity_id
_entity_poly.type
_entity_poly.pdbx_seq_one_letter_code
_entity_poly.pdbx_strand_id
1 'polypeptide(L)'
;MFSSANARSRGCRNNVDGRPAKSLPASACRLLSVAAICLALIFLSACKSNVSEYRFEMTVEVETPDGLKTGSSVYAVRAGNKTRLTSEEGTRSLSQRGEAVAVDVAPGKTLFALLKTNAHWGDVASLSMQALDPRFTKRYDSVGTAARLAARDATAPPAIVDPAIYPMLVTFTDIDDPTSVQLVDPDDLAATFGDGYALKRITVRITDAPVTTEIERRLGWLETVGKTRGTLVENPPRLLKDAAPKDFITPGEFSTEIWK
;
A
#
# COMPACT_ATOMS: atom_id res chain seq x y z
N MET A 1 61.43 -9.34 -44.62
CA MET A 1 61.88 -10.29 -45.66
C MET A 1 61.70 -11.70 -45.10
N PHE A 2 60.87 -12.51 -45.78
CA PHE A 2 60.92 -13.99 -45.97
C PHE A 2 61.25 -14.92 -44.76
N SER A 3 60.63 -16.08 -44.53
CA SER A 3 59.79 -16.95 -45.36
C SER A 3 59.19 -18.09 -44.48
N SER A 4 58.10 -18.66 -44.99
CA SER A 4 57.60 -20.08 -44.98
C SER A 4 58.43 -21.17 -44.27
N ALA A 5 57.98 -22.39 -43.93
CA ALA A 5 56.74 -23.15 -43.87
C ALA A 5 57.15 -24.62 -43.56
N ASN A 6 56.17 -25.45 -43.19
CA ASN A 6 56.06 -26.92 -43.42
C ASN A 6 56.88 -27.97 -42.63
N ALA A 7 56.13 -28.76 -41.84
CA ALA A 7 55.85 -30.19 -41.98
C ALA A 7 56.98 -31.22 -42.24
N ARG A 8 57.17 -32.20 -41.31
CA ARG A 8 56.74 -33.63 -41.43
C ARG A 8 57.42 -34.58 -40.41
N SER A 9 56.58 -35.39 -39.76
CA SER A 9 56.66 -36.82 -39.42
C SER A 9 57.97 -37.51 -38.98
N ARG A 10 57.90 -38.21 -37.84
CA ARG A 10 58.29 -39.62 -37.52
C ARG A 10 58.24 -39.71 -35.97
N GLY A 11 57.48 -40.56 -35.28
CA GLY A 11 57.09 -41.94 -35.54
C GLY A 11 57.95 -42.86 -34.67
N CYS A 12 57.49 -43.21 -33.46
CA CYS A 12 57.81 -44.48 -32.78
C CYS A 12 56.77 -44.79 -31.68
N ARG A 13 56.02 -45.87 -31.94
CA ARG A 13 55.29 -46.77 -31.04
C ARG A 13 56.23 -47.33 -29.93
N ASN A 14 55.86 -47.86 -28.77
CA ASN A 14 54.74 -48.70 -28.27
C ASN A 14 54.55 -48.45 -26.74
N ASN A 15 53.31 -48.33 -26.22
CA ASN A 15 52.53 -49.31 -25.45
C ASN A 15 53.15 -49.68 -24.07
N VAL A 16 52.47 -49.61 -22.92
CA VAL A 16 51.34 -50.45 -22.48
C VAL A 16 50.59 -49.76 -21.32
N ASP A 17 49.30 -49.46 -21.49
CA ASP A 17 48.24 -49.75 -20.50
C ASP A 17 46.86 -49.38 -21.09
N GLY A 18 46.22 -50.36 -21.69
CA GLY A 18 44.97 -50.22 -22.43
C GLY A 18 43.73 -50.27 -21.53
N ARG A 19 43.35 -49.13 -20.93
CA ARG A 19 41.94 -48.89 -20.56
C ARG A 19 41.35 -47.83 -21.49
N PRO A 20 40.26 -48.11 -22.23
CA PRO A 20 39.62 -47.10 -23.04
C PRO A 20 39.01 -46.03 -22.13
N ALA A 21 39.51 -44.79 -22.23
CA ALA A 21 38.81 -43.64 -21.71
C ALA A 21 37.45 -43.59 -22.42
N LYS A 22 36.37 -43.88 -21.70
CA LYS A 22 35.00 -43.80 -22.21
C LYS A 22 34.75 -42.36 -22.62
N SER A 23 34.80 -42.07 -23.91
CA SER A 23 34.35 -40.80 -24.46
C SER A 23 32.85 -40.69 -24.21
N LEU A 24 32.46 -39.71 -23.39
CA LEU A 24 31.06 -39.39 -23.18
C LEU A 24 30.47 -38.96 -24.54
N PRO A 25 29.31 -39.49 -24.94
CA PRO A 25 28.70 -39.13 -26.21
C PRO A 25 28.35 -37.63 -26.20
N ALA A 26 28.51 -36.94 -27.34
CA ALA A 26 28.28 -35.49 -27.45
C ALA A 26 26.87 -35.05 -26.98
N SER A 27 25.90 -35.96 -27.00
CA SER A 27 24.54 -35.80 -26.44
C SER A 27 24.52 -35.68 -24.91
N ALA A 28 25.41 -36.38 -24.18
CA ALA A 28 25.55 -36.26 -22.73
C ALA A 28 26.14 -34.89 -22.34
N CYS A 29 27.05 -34.35 -23.15
CA CYS A 29 27.64 -33.02 -22.94
C CYS A 29 26.60 -31.89 -23.18
N ARG A 30 25.69 -32.06 -24.15
CA ARG A 30 24.58 -31.12 -24.40
C ARG A 30 23.51 -31.14 -23.30
N LEU A 31 23.19 -32.32 -22.76
CA LEU A 31 22.22 -32.46 -21.66
C LEU A 31 22.74 -31.86 -20.35
N LEU A 32 24.03 -32.00 -20.05
CA LEU A 32 24.68 -31.38 -18.89
C LEU A 32 24.68 -29.84 -18.98
N SER A 33 24.91 -29.28 -20.18
CA SER A 33 24.88 -27.82 -20.40
C SER A 33 23.47 -27.24 -20.28
N VAL A 34 22.44 -27.92 -20.79
CA VAL A 34 21.05 -27.47 -20.68
C VAL A 34 20.56 -27.55 -19.23
N ALA A 35 20.91 -28.62 -18.50
CA ALA A 35 20.57 -28.76 -17.09
C ALA A 35 21.21 -27.67 -16.21
N ALA A 36 22.47 -27.29 -16.48
CA ALA A 36 23.15 -26.19 -15.78
C ALA A 36 22.52 -24.82 -16.08
N ILE A 37 22.06 -24.58 -17.31
CA ILE A 37 21.34 -23.36 -17.69
C ILE A 37 19.95 -23.30 -17.06
N CYS A 38 19.20 -24.41 -17.04
CA CYS A 38 17.91 -24.48 -16.36
C CYS A 38 18.05 -24.30 -14.85
N LEU A 39 19.09 -24.87 -14.22
CA LEU A 39 19.35 -24.68 -12.80
C LEU A 39 19.75 -23.21 -12.49
N ALA A 40 20.56 -22.59 -13.34
CA ALA A 40 20.90 -21.17 -13.22
C ALA A 40 19.66 -20.25 -13.41
N LEU A 41 18.74 -20.58 -14.31
CA LEU A 41 17.48 -19.84 -14.51
C LEU A 41 16.49 -20.03 -13.35
N ILE A 42 16.48 -21.20 -12.69
CA ILE A 42 15.69 -21.44 -11.47
C ILE A 42 16.27 -20.63 -10.29
N PHE A 43 17.59 -20.47 -10.20
CA PHE A 43 18.22 -19.60 -9.18
C PHE A 43 18.01 -18.10 -9.44
N LEU A 44 17.83 -17.67 -10.70
CA LEU A 44 17.57 -16.26 -11.03
C LEU A 44 16.13 -15.80 -10.73
N SER A 45 15.20 -16.73 -10.45
CA SER A 45 13.79 -16.36 -10.15
C SER A 45 13.59 -15.89 -8.71
N ALA A 46 14.63 -15.87 -7.88
CA ALA A 46 14.57 -15.40 -6.49
C ALA A 46 15.11 -13.97 -6.32
N CYS A 47 14.82 -13.06 -7.24
CA CYS A 47 14.77 -11.63 -6.90
C CYS A 47 13.54 -11.39 -6.00
N LYS A 48 13.60 -11.82 -4.73
CA LYS A 48 12.66 -11.39 -3.71
C LYS A 48 12.80 -9.87 -3.59
N SER A 49 11.87 -9.13 -4.17
CA SER A 49 11.69 -7.73 -3.81
C SER A 49 11.46 -7.69 -2.30
N ASN A 50 12.22 -6.86 -1.59
CA ASN A 50 12.05 -6.67 -0.14
C ASN A 50 10.80 -5.82 0.14
N VAL A 51 9.68 -6.12 -0.51
CA VAL A 51 8.42 -5.39 -0.44
C VAL A 51 7.37 -6.36 0.08
N SER A 52 6.77 -6.03 1.21
CA SER A 52 5.61 -6.72 1.77
C SER A 52 4.36 -5.89 1.50
N GLU A 53 3.28 -6.56 1.08
CA GLU A 53 1.95 -5.97 0.93
C GLU A 53 0.99 -6.69 1.86
N TYR A 54 0.15 -5.93 2.55
CA TYR A 54 -1.04 -6.47 3.20
C TYR A 54 -2.24 -5.58 2.86
N ARG A 55 -3.43 -6.15 3.00
CA ARG A 55 -4.68 -5.41 2.86
C ARG A 55 -5.46 -5.45 4.15
N PHE A 56 -6.19 -4.38 4.40
CA PHE A 56 -7.10 -4.29 5.53
C PHE A 56 -8.39 -3.59 5.13
N GLU A 57 -9.48 -4.00 5.75
CA GLU A 57 -10.76 -3.32 5.70
C GLU A 57 -10.87 -2.40 6.90
N MET A 58 -11.24 -1.14 6.69
CA MET A 58 -11.68 -0.23 7.74
C MET A 58 -13.20 -0.15 7.73
N THR A 59 -13.82 -0.31 8.89
CA THR A 59 -15.27 -0.21 9.07
C THR A 59 -15.57 0.92 10.04
N VAL A 60 -16.49 1.81 9.67
CA VAL A 60 -16.97 2.92 10.49
C VAL A 60 -18.42 2.67 10.84
N GLU A 61 -18.74 2.70 12.13
CA GLU A 61 -20.08 2.49 12.65
C GLU A 61 -20.59 3.77 13.34
N VAL A 62 -21.77 4.23 12.92
CA VAL A 62 -22.42 5.45 13.43
C VAL A 62 -23.80 5.10 13.95
N GLU A 63 -24.05 5.40 15.21
CA GLU A 63 -25.40 5.37 15.78
C GLU A 63 -26.18 6.58 15.26
N THR A 64 -27.41 6.35 14.79
CA THR A 64 -28.33 7.39 14.37
C THR A 64 -29.72 7.14 14.99
N PRO A 65 -30.63 8.12 14.97
CA PRO A 65 -32.01 7.92 15.44
C PRO A 65 -32.74 6.76 14.73
N ASP A 66 -32.34 6.42 13.50
CA ASP A 66 -32.91 5.33 12.69
C ASP A 66 -32.16 4.00 12.87
N GLY A 67 -31.22 3.93 13.82
CA GLY A 67 -30.40 2.76 14.11
C GLY A 67 -28.96 2.86 13.59
N LEU A 68 -28.23 1.75 13.70
CA LEU A 68 -26.82 1.69 13.33
C LEU A 68 -26.62 1.81 11.80
N LYS A 69 -25.79 2.75 11.38
CA LYS A 69 -25.29 2.89 10.00
C LYS A 69 -23.83 2.48 9.93
N THR A 70 -23.45 1.86 8.82
CA THR A 70 -22.10 1.30 8.65
C THR A 70 -21.61 1.54 7.24
N GLY A 71 -20.34 1.89 7.11
CA GLY A 71 -19.62 1.92 5.83
C GLY A 71 -18.24 1.30 5.99
N SER A 72 -17.65 0.86 4.89
CA SER A 72 -16.32 0.27 4.88
C SER A 72 -15.57 0.50 3.57
N SER A 73 -14.24 0.53 3.66
CA SER A 73 -13.33 0.61 2.52
C SER A 73 -12.14 -0.32 2.73
N VAL A 74 -11.59 -0.85 1.64
CA VAL A 74 -10.43 -1.77 1.68
C VAL A 74 -9.21 -1.05 1.15
N TYR A 75 -8.11 -1.17 1.88
CA TYR A 75 -6.84 -0.52 1.60
C TYR A 75 -5.75 -1.55 1.34
N ALA A 76 -4.76 -1.18 0.53
CA ALA A 76 -3.52 -1.94 0.37
C ALA A 76 -2.33 -1.11 0.86
N VAL A 77 -1.52 -1.69 1.72
CA VAL A 77 -0.31 -1.05 2.25
C VAL A 77 0.91 -1.83 1.78
N ARG A 78 1.84 -1.15 1.13
CA ARG A 78 3.12 -1.70 0.68
C ARG A 78 4.25 -1.05 1.45
N ALA A 79 5.08 -1.88 2.07
CA ALA A 79 6.31 -1.43 2.70
C ALA A 79 7.51 -2.22 2.17
N GLY A 80 8.60 -1.54 1.86
CA GLY A 80 9.82 -2.21 1.45
C GLY A 80 11.08 -1.37 1.50
N ASN A 81 12.21 -2.00 1.21
CA ASN A 81 13.49 -1.32 1.06
C ASN A 81 13.77 -1.14 -0.44
N LYS A 82 14.08 0.09 -0.87
CA LYS A 82 14.58 0.33 -2.23
C LYS A 82 15.92 -0.39 -2.43
N THR A 83 16.14 -0.92 -3.63
CA THR A 83 17.35 -1.66 -3.98
C THR A 83 18.59 -0.78 -3.78
N ARG A 84 19.54 -1.30 -3.01
CA ARG A 84 20.81 -0.66 -2.64
C ARG A 84 21.74 -0.61 -3.86
N LEU A 85 22.08 0.57 -4.37
CA LEU A 85 23.18 0.74 -5.33
C LEU A 85 24.50 1.13 -4.63
N THR A 86 24.42 1.84 -3.50
CA THR A 86 25.59 2.22 -2.67
C THR A 86 25.35 1.93 -1.18
N SER A 87 26.41 1.94 -0.37
CA SER A 87 26.33 1.52 1.04
C SER A 87 25.50 2.42 1.95
N GLU A 88 25.20 3.65 1.50
CA GLU A 88 24.58 4.72 2.29
C GLU A 88 23.09 4.96 1.94
N GLU A 89 22.52 4.26 0.95
CA GLU A 89 21.20 4.59 0.37
C GLU A 89 20.07 3.59 0.69
N GLY A 90 19.98 3.14 1.94
CA GLY A 90 18.82 2.34 2.38
C GLY A 90 17.55 3.20 2.49
N THR A 91 16.90 3.53 1.37
CA THR A 91 15.62 4.27 1.41
C THR A 91 14.46 3.30 1.62
N ARG A 92 13.75 3.43 2.74
CA ARG A 92 12.49 2.74 3.00
C ARG A 92 11.37 3.37 2.17
N SER A 93 10.53 2.55 1.55
CA SER A 93 9.30 2.98 0.89
C SER A 93 8.10 2.48 1.67
N LEU A 94 7.19 3.37 2.04
CA LEU A 94 5.85 3.06 2.51
C LEU A 94 4.88 3.73 1.54
N SER A 95 3.95 2.97 0.98
CA SER A 95 2.86 3.50 0.17
C SER A 95 1.56 2.81 0.54
N GLN A 96 0.46 3.53 0.32
CA GLN A 96 -0.89 3.03 0.56
C GLN A 96 -1.76 3.28 -0.66
N ARG A 97 -2.76 2.42 -0.86
CA ARG A 97 -3.85 2.57 -1.82
C ARG A 97 -5.18 2.37 -1.12
N GLY A 98 -6.21 3.07 -1.59
CA GLY A 98 -7.58 2.99 -1.13
C GLY A 98 -8.28 4.33 -1.20
N GLU A 99 -9.45 4.37 -0.59
CA GLU A 99 -10.35 5.51 -0.61
C GLU A 99 -11.01 5.74 0.76
N ALA A 100 -11.55 6.93 0.98
CA ALA A 100 -12.25 7.28 2.21
C ALA A 100 -13.43 6.32 2.44
N VAL A 101 -13.71 6.01 3.71
CA VAL A 101 -14.95 5.29 4.06
C VAL A 101 -16.10 6.28 3.96
N ALA A 102 -17.15 5.94 3.21
CA ALA A 102 -18.39 6.70 3.16
C ALA A 102 -19.49 5.98 3.96
N VAL A 103 -20.14 6.69 4.89
CA VAL A 103 -21.28 6.20 5.67
C VAL A 103 -22.48 7.11 5.41
N ASP A 104 -23.50 6.59 4.75
CA ASP A 104 -24.76 7.33 4.55
C ASP A 104 -25.56 7.31 5.87
N VAL A 105 -25.47 8.41 6.63
CA VAL A 105 -26.03 8.52 7.98
C VAL A 105 -27.50 8.96 7.97
N ALA A 106 -27.92 9.67 6.92
CA ALA A 106 -29.31 10.04 6.63
C ALA A 106 -29.48 10.27 5.12
N PRO A 107 -30.71 10.40 4.60
CA PRO A 107 -30.92 10.76 3.20
C PRO A 107 -30.18 12.05 2.83
N GLY A 108 -29.26 11.96 1.86
CA GLY A 108 -28.44 13.10 1.41
C GLY A 108 -27.34 13.55 2.38
N LYS A 109 -27.12 12.83 3.49
CA LYS A 109 -26.04 13.12 4.45
C LYS A 109 -25.07 11.94 4.54
N THR A 110 -23.81 12.19 4.23
CA THR A 110 -22.76 11.17 4.25
C THR A 110 -21.59 11.64 5.12
N LEU A 111 -21.21 10.80 6.08
CA LEU A 111 -19.96 10.96 6.82
C LEU A 111 -18.83 10.28 6.03
N PHE A 112 -17.73 10.99 5.84
CA PHE A 112 -16.52 10.46 5.22
C PHE A 112 -15.39 10.35 6.24
N ALA A 113 -14.75 9.18 6.32
CA ALA A 113 -13.51 9.00 7.06
C ALA A 113 -12.32 8.99 6.09
N LEU A 114 -11.51 10.05 6.15
CA LEU A 114 -10.44 10.32 5.20
C LEU A 114 -9.22 9.40 5.40
N LEU A 115 -8.32 9.39 4.42
CA LEU A 115 -7.05 8.66 4.47
C LEU A 115 -6.03 9.26 5.45
N LYS A 116 -6.18 10.54 5.79
CA LYS A 116 -5.42 11.23 6.83
C LYS A 116 -6.11 11.12 8.18
N THR A 117 -5.30 11.05 9.22
CA THR A 117 -5.75 10.94 10.61
C THR A 117 -5.55 12.24 11.39
N ASN A 118 -6.14 12.29 12.58
CA ASN A 118 -5.95 13.37 13.54
C ASN A 118 -4.56 13.33 14.20
N ALA A 119 -3.82 12.22 14.06
CA ALA A 119 -2.45 12.12 14.54
C ALA A 119 -1.49 12.97 13.68
N HIS A 120 -0.50 13.56 14.32
CA HIS A 120 0.51 14.37 13.64
C HIS A 120 1.25 13.56 12.56
N TRP A 121 1.03 13.92 11.29
CA TRP A 121 1.51 13.20 10.10
C TRP A 121 1.02 11.75 9.97
N GLY A 122 -0.11 11.40 10.58
CA GLY A 122 -0.69 10.05 10.51
C GLY A 122 -1.60 9.85 9.31
N ASP A 123 -1.52 8.67 8.73
CA ASP A 123 -2.33 8.16 7.62
C ASP A 123 -2.95 6.80 8.00
N VAL A 124 -3.91 6.31 7.20
CA VAL A 124 -4.57 5.02 7.41
C VAL A 124 -3.61 3.82 7.40
N ALA A 125 -2.45 3.91 6.72
CA ALA A 125 -1.40 2.89 6.83
C ALA A 125 -0.77 2.85 8.24
N SER A 126 -0.44 4.02 8.80
CA SER A 126 0.11 4.11 10.16
C SER A 126 -0.93 3.75 11.22
N LEU A 127 -2.20 4.10 10.98
CA LEU A 127 -3.34 3.71 11.81
C LEU A 127 -3.49 2.19 11.84
N SER A 128 -3.56 1.54 10.68
CA SER A 128 -3.76 0.10 10.59
C SER A 128 -2.58 -0.68 11.19
N MET A 129 -1.34 -0.23 10.99
CA MET A 129 -0.17 -0.82 11.66
C MET A 129 -0.26 -0.74 13.18
N GLN A 130 -0.67 0.41 13.74
CA GLN A 130 -0.82 0.60 15.19
C GLN A 130 -1.94 -0.27 15.77
N ALA A 131 -3.11 -0.27 15.13
CA ALA A 131 -4.26 -1.00 15.62
C ALA A 131 -4.09 -2.52 15.49
N LEU A 132 -3.45 -2.98 14.41
CA LEU A 132 -3.31 -4.41 14.15
C LEU A 132 -2.07 -5.01 14.81
N ASP A 133 -0.94 -4.32 14.90
CA ASP A 133 0.30 -4.87 15.46
C ASP A 133 0.74 -4.16 16.75
N PRO A 134 0.54 -4.77 17.93
CA PRO A 134 0.98 -4.21 19.22
C PRO A 134 2.50 -3.98 19.32
N ARG A 135 3.30 -4.58 18.44
CA ARG A 135 4.75 -4.41 18.38
C ARG A 135 5.16 -3.17 17.57
N PHE A 136 4.23 -2.51 16.90
CA PHE A 136 4.51 -1.32 16.12
C PHE A 136 4.79 -0.14 17.05
N THR A 137 6.07 0.11 17.31
CA THR A 137 6.51 1.13 18.26
C THR A 137 6.97 2.44 17.61
N LYS A 138 7.17 2.49 16.28
CA LYS A 138 7.49 3.70 15.46
C LYS A 138 7.62 3.37 13.96
N ARG A 139 7.50 4.40 13.11
CA ARG A 139 7.54 4.37 11.62
C ARG A 139 8.73 3.61 11.00
N TYR A 140 9.83 3.41 11.74
CA TYR A 140 11.02 2.71 11.28
C TYR A 140 10.85 1.18 11.12
N ASP A 141 9.84 0.57 11.74
CA ASP A 141 9.52 -0.86 11.59
C ASP A 141 8.38 -1.14 10.58
N SER A 142 8.12 -0.21 9.66
CA SER A 142 7.04 -0.36 8.67
C SER A 142 7.19 -1.61 7.78
N VAL A 143 8.42 -1.97 7.39
CA VAL A 143 8.69 -3.16 6.56
C VAL A 143 8.44 -4.45 7.35
N GLY A 144 8.97 -4.54 8.58
CA GLY A 144 8.78 -5.71 9.44
C GLY A 144 7.32 -5.89 9.83
N THR A 145 6.64 -4.79 10.14
CA THR A 145 5.20 -4.78 10.45
C THR A 145 4.37 -5.23 9.25
N ALA A 146 4.61 -4.67 8.06
CA ALA A 146 3.92 -5.10 6.85
C ALA A 146 4.12 -6.59 6.57
N ALA A 147 5.33 -7.13 6.76
CA ALA A 147 5.59 -8.56 6.59
C ALA A 147 4.81 -9.43 7.60
N ARG A 148 4.72 -8.99 8.87
CA ARG A 148 3.95 -9.69 9.91
C ARG A 148 2.45 -9.64 9.62
N LEU A 149 1.93 -8.50 9.18
CA LEU A 149 0.52 -8.31 8.83
C LEU A 149 0.15 -9.06 7.54
N ALA A 150 1.04 -9.12 6.56
CA ALA A 150 0.86 -9.91 5.34
C ALA A 150 0.79 -11.42 5.61
N ALA A 151 1.43 -11.88 6.70
CA ALA A 151 1.40 -13.27 7.13
C ALA A 151 0.26 -13.58 8.13
N ARG A 152 -0.57 -12.59 8.49
CA ARG A 152 -1.69 -12.81 9.41
C ARG A 152 -2.87 -13.50 8.71
N ASP A 153 -3.61 -14.25 9.52
CA ASP A 153 -4.88 -14.83 9.13
C ASP A 153 -5.95 -13.74 8.97
N ALA A 154 -6.60 -13.69 7.79
CA ALA A 154 -7.70 -12.76 7.49
C ALA A 154 -8.99 -13.07 8.26
N THR A 155 -9.08 -14.22 8.94
CA THR A 155 -10.19 -14.59 9.84
C THR A 155 -10.02 -14.04 11.26
N ALA A 156 -8.88 -13.43 11.58
CA ALA A 156 -8.66 -12.80 12.87
C ALA A 156 -9.73 -11.72 13.15
N PRO A 157 -10.15 -11.56 14.42
CA PRO A 157 -11.16 -10.57 14.77
C PRO A 157 -10.68 -9.15 14.45
N PRO A 158 -11.61 -8.23 14.14
CA PRO A 158 -11.27 -6.82 13.90
C PRO A 158 -10.66 -6.19 15.16
N ALA A 159 -9.66 -5.33 14.96
CA ALA A 159 -9.09 -4.49 16.01
C ALA A 159 -9.85 -3.16 16.09
N ILE A 160 -10.13 -2.69 17.30
CA ILE A 160 -10.71 -1.35 17.53
C ILE A 160 -9.59 -0.33 17.38
N VAL A 161 -9.87 0.75 16.65
CA VAL A 161 -8.94 1.86 16.46
C VAL A 161 -8.98 2.75 17.70
N ASP A 162 -7.82 3.18 18.19
CA ASP A 162 -7.73 4.15 19.28
C ASP A 162 -8.22 5.54 18.80
N PRO A 163 -9.12 6.22 19.54
CA PRO A 163 -9.60 7.56 19.18
C PRO A 163 -8.50 8.59 18.88
N ALA A 164 -7.33 8.48 19.53
CA ALA A 164 -6.20 9.39 19.31
C ALA A 164 -5.61 9.31 17.90
N ILE A 165 -5.91 8.25 17.15
CA ILE A 165 -5.44 8.04 15.77
C ILE A 165 -6.58 7.90 14.77
N TYR A 166 -7.80 8.34 15.13
CA TYR A 166 -8.93 8.28 14.20
C TYR A 166 -8.65 9.02 12.89
N PRO A 167 -9.19 8.50 11.76
CA PRO A 167 -9.23 9.25 10.52
C PRO A 167 -9.95 10.58 10.75
N MET A 168 -9.54 11.60 10.00
CA MET A 168 -10.26 12.86 9.98
C MET A 168 -11.64 12.61 9.38
N LEU A 169 -12.67 13.04 10.11
CA LEU A 169 -14.05 12.87 9.71
C LEU A 169 -14.58 14.16 9.08
N VAL A 170 -15.26 14.03 7.95
CA VAL A 170 -15.85 15.17 7.25
C VAL A 170 -17.23 14.84 6.70
N THR A 171 -18.00 15.88 6.44
CA THR A 171 -19.23 15.83 5.67
C THR A 171 -19.21 16.96 4.64
N PHE A 172 -20.17 16.95 3.73
CA PHE A 172 -20.45 18.08 2.84
C PHE A 172 -21.86 18.57 3.13
N THR A 173 -22.07 19.89 3.14
CA THR A 173 -23.43 20.43 3.12
C THR A 173 -24.07 20.28 1.76
N ASP A 174 -23.25 20.28 0.71
CA ASP A 174 -23.62 19.95 -0.67
C ASP A 174 -22.53 19.03 -1.27
N ILE A 175 -22.89 17.77 -1.51
CA ILE A 175 -21.94 16.76 -2.00
C ILE A 175 -21.40 17.09 -3.41
N ASP A 176 -22.12 17.91 -4.18
CA ASP A 176 -21.71 18.34 -5.53
C ASP A 176 -20.81 19.59 -5.49
N ASP A 177 -20.65 20.23 -4.33
CA ASP A 177 -19.74 21.35 -4.11
C ASP A 177 -18.55 20.93 -3.19
N PRO A 178 -17.34 20.76 -3.73
CA PRO A 178 -16.16 20.38 -2.95
C PRO A 178 -15.78 21.39 -1.87
N THR A 179 -16.17 22.66 -2.01
CA THR A 179 -15.84 23.71 -1.05
C THR A 179 -16.74 23.71 0.18
N SER A 180 -17.85 22.95 0.12
CA SER A 180 -18.84 22.80 1.19
C SER A 180 -18.41 21.81 2.29
N VAL A 181 -17.17 21.32 2.23
CA VAL A 181 -16.61 20.38 3.20
C VAL A 181 -16.59 20.97 4.62
N GLN A 182 -17.04 20.17 5.58
CA GLN A 182 -17.05 20.49 7.00
C GLN A 182 -16.40 19.37 7.80
N LEU A 183 -15.59 19.73 8.79
CA LEU A 183 -15.06 18.79 9.76
C LEU A 183 -16.18 18.31 10.67
N VAL A 184 -16.14 17.03 11.00
CA VAL A 184 -17.02 16.41 11.99
C VAL A 184 -16.16 16.03 13.19
N ASP A 185 -16.54 16.50 14.38
CA ASP A 185 -15.88 16.10 15.61
C ASP A 185 -16.25 14.65 15.93
N PRO A 186 -15.31 13.68 16.00
CA PRO A 186 -15.63 12.29 16.35
C PRO A 186 -16.28 12.12 17.73
N ASP A 187 -16.05 13.06 18.66
CA ASP A 187 -16.61 13.01 20.00
C ASP A 187 -17.99 13.72 20.10
N ASP A 188 -18.38 14.48 19.06
CA ASP A 188 -19.64 15.21 19.00
C ASP A 188 -20.22 15.27 17.56
N LEU A 189 -20.64 14.11 17.05
CA LEU A 189 -21.36 14.04 15.77
C LEU A 189 -22.70 14.79 15.81
N ALA A 190 -23.30 14.91 17.00
CA ALA A 190 -24.59 15.55 17.18
C ALA A 190 -24.55 17.04 16.84
N ALA A 191 -23.44 17.72 17.10
CA ALA A 191 -23.22 19.10 16.66
C ALA A 191 -23.35 19.30 15.14
N THR A 192 -23.09 18.25 14.33
CA THR A 192 -23.20 18.32 12.87
C THR A 192 -24.50 17.73 12.33
N PHE A 193 -24.91 16.57 12.83
CA PHE A 193 -26.02 15.81 12.26
C PHE A 193 -27.34 15.92 13.03
N GLY A 194 -27.30 16.43 14.27
CA GLY A 194 -28.43 16.57 15.19
C GLY A 194 -28.40 15.53 16.33
N ASP A 195 -29.36 15.64 17.25
CA ASP A 195 -29.45 14.73 18.40
C ASP A 195 -29.58 13.26 17.98
N GLY A 196 -28.92 12.37 18.74
CA GLY A 196 -28.95 10.92 18.53
C GLY A 196 -27.93 10.39 17.52
N TYR A 197 -27.06 11.25 16.97
CA TYR A 197 -25.93 10.84 16.15
C TYR A 197 -24.66 10.71 17.01
N ALA A 198 -24.01 9.55 16.94
CA ALA A 198 -22.75 9.30 17.66
C ALA A 198 -21.86 8.33 16.88
N LEU A 199 -20.54 8.56 16.91
CA LEU A 199 -19.58 7.60 16.40
C LEU A 199 -19.50 6.44 17.38
N LYS A 200 -19.92 5.25 16.96
CA LYS A 200 -19.90 4.07 17.82
C LYS A 200 -18.49 3.51 17.97
N ARG A 201 -17.84 3.28 16.82
CA ARG A 201 -16.46 2.76 16.74
C ARG A 201 -15.94 2.79 15.32
N ILE A 202 -14.62 2.74 15.21
CA ILE A 202 -13.90 2.43 13.98
C ILE A 202 -13.09 1.16 14.22
N THR A 203 -13.15 0.22 13.29
CA THR A 203 -12.37 -1.02 13.36
C THR A 203 -11.57 -1.27 12.10
N VAL A 204 -10.45 -1.96 12.24
CA VAL A 204 -9.66 -2.46 11.12
C VAL A 204 -9.43 -3.96 11.21
N ARG A 205 -9.39 -4.64 10.06
CA ARG A 205 -9.20 -6.09 9.98
C ARG A 205 -8.40 -6.46 8.73
N ILE A 206 -7.51 -7.45 8.84
CA ILE A 206 -6.81 -8.00 7.67
C ILE A 206 -7.83 -8.67 6.74
N THR A 207 -7.70 -8.44 5.44
CA THR A 207 -8.63 -8.97 4.43
C THR A 207 -7.90 -9.32 3.14
N ASP A 208 -8.45 -10.26 2.37
CA ASP A 208 -8.01 -10.57 1.01
C ASP A 208 -8.85 -9.86 -0.06
N ALA A 209 -9.91 -9.14 0.35
CA ALA A 209 -10.78 -8.39 -0.54
C ALA A 209 -9.98 -7.39 -1.40
N PRO A 210 -10.45 -7.07 -2.62
CA PRO A 210 -9.81 -6.07 -3.46
C PRO A 210 -9.92 -4.67 -2.83
N VAL A 211 -8.97 -3.80 -3.16
CA VAL A 211 -9.02 -2.37 -2.80
C VAL A 211 -10.29 -1.75 -3.40
N THR A 212 -11.01 -0.96 -2.60
CA THR A 212 -12.24 -0.28 -3.04
C THR A 212 -11.92 0.97 -3.86
N THR A 213 -12.77 1.27 -4.86
CA THR A 213 -12.58 2.35 -5.86
C THR A 213 -13.91 2.95 -6.32
N GLU A 214 -14.82 3.23 -5.39
CA GLU A 214 -16.16 3.76 -5.65
C GLU A 214 -16.31 5.25 -5.33
N ILE A 215 -15.36 5.86 -4.61
CA ILE A 215 -15.50 7.23 -4.11
C ILE A 215 -15.49 8.24 -5.24
N GLU A 216 -14.75 8.00 -6.33
CA GLU A 216 -14.73 8.87 -7.52
C GLU A 216 -16.09 8.90 -8.22
N ARG A 217 -16.80 7.77 -8.23
CA ARG A 217 -18.15 7.70 -8.79
C ARG A 217 -19.14 8.46 -7.91
N ARG A 218 -18.93 8.47 -6.59
CA ARG A 218 -19.75 9.22 -5.64
C ARG A 218 -19.45 10.72 -5.69
N LEU A 219 -18.19 11.10 -5.79
CA LEU A 219 -17.70 12.47 -5.84
C LEU A 219 -17.21 12.78 -7.26
N GLY A 220 -18.15 13.03 -8.18
CA GLY A 220 -17.85 13.18 -9.61
C GLY A 220 -16.89 14.33 -9.94
N TRP A 221 -16.68 15.27 -9.02
CA TRP A 221 -15.72 16.36 -9.13
C TRP A 221 -14.30 15.99 -8.70
N LEU A 222 -14.08 14.86 -8.01
CA LEU A 222 -12.84 14.55 -7.29
C LEU A 222 -11.61 14.52 -8.20
N GLU A 223 -11.73 13.90 -9.38
CA GLU A 223 -10.66 13.83 -10.37
C GLU A 223 -10.34 15.21 -10.97
N THR A 224 -11.37 15.97 -11.33
CA THR A 224 -11.22 17.30 -11.92
C THR A 224 -10.57 18.28 -10.93
N VAL A 225 -11.02 18.27 -9.67
CA VAL A 225 -10.45 19.10 -8.61
C VAL A 225 -9.02 18.65 -8.32
N GLY A 226 -8.76 17.35 -8.20
CA GLY A 226 -7.41 16.80 -8.00
C GLY A 226 -6.42 17.27 -9.05
N LYS A 227 -6.78 17.20 -10.34
CA LYS A 227 -5.91 17.61 -11.44
C LYS A 227 -5.66 19.11 -11.52
N THR A 228 -6.53 19.94 -10.93
CA THR A 228 -6.48 21.41 -11.07
C THR A 228 -6.05 22.13 -9.80
N ARG A 229 -6.20 21.52 -8.63
CA ARG A 229 -5.99 22.15 -7.32
C ARG A 229 -5.32 21.19 -6.33
N GLY A 230 -4.53 21.76 -5.42
CA GLY A 230 -3.92 21.00 -4.32
C GLY A 230 -4.84 20.77 -3.12
N THR A 231 -5.94 21.53 -3.00
CA THR A 231 -6.89 21.51 -1.88
C THR A 231 -8.32 21.61 -2.39
N LEU A 232 -9.29 21.22 -1.56
CA LEU A 232 -10.72 21.40 -1.89
C LEU A 232 -11.12 22.87 -1.89
N VAL A 233 -10.66 23.63 -0.89
CA VAL A 233 -10.90 25.07 -0.78
C VAL A 233 -9.95 25.82 -1.73
N GLU A 234 -10.48 26.79 -2.46
CA GLU A 234 -9.69 27.69 -3.30
C GLU A 234 -8.84 28.63 -2.46
N ASN A 235 -7.56 28.77 -2.80
CA ASN A 235 -6.63 29.71 -2.16
C ASN A 235 -6.65 29.64 -0.62
N PRO A 236 -6.28 28.49 -0.02
CA PRO A 236 -6.27 28.37 1.43
C PRO A 236 -5.32 29.41 2.07
N PRO A 237 -5.55 29.80 3.34
CA PRO A 237 -4.71 30.79 4.00
C PRO A 237 -3.22 30.38 3.95
N ARG A 238 -2.36 31.32 3.54
CA ARG A 238 -0.92 31.05 3.36
C ARG A 238 -0.19 30.79 4.68
N LEU A 239 -0.70 31.33 5.79
CA LEU A 239 -0.10 31.22 7.10
C LEU A 239 -0.89 30.20 7.92
N LEU A 240 -0.19 29.22 8.50
CA LEU A 240 -0.79 28.16 9.31
C LEU A 240 -1.61 28.69 10.50
N LYS A 241 -1.22 29.83 11.07
CA LYS A 241 -1.93 30.48 12.18
C LYS A 241 -3.33 30.99 11.80
N ASP A 242 -3.59 31.18 10.50
CA ASP A 242 -4.83 31.74 9.97
C ASP A 242 -5.69 30.66 9.29
N ALA A 243 -5.24 29.39 9.32
CA ALA A 243 -5.86 28.28 8.60
C ALA A 243 -6.53 27.29 9.55
N ALA A 244 -7.71 26.80 9.14
CA ALA A 244 -8.36 25.68 9.79
C ALA A 244 -7.91 24.35 9.16
N PRO A 245 -7.95 23.21 9.86
CA PRO A 245 -7.55 21.92 9.30
C PRO A 245 -8.28 21.56 7.99
N LYS A 246 -9.54 22.00 7.84
CA LYS A 246 -10.36 21.79 6.64
C LYS A 246 -9.76 22.45 5.39
N ASP A 247 -9.02 23.54 5.54
CA ASP A 247 -8.50 24.32 4.41
C ASP A 247 -7.36 23.57 3.68
N PHE A 248 -6.79 22.54 4.33
CA PHE A 248 -5.74 21.69 3.77
C PHE A 248 -6.22 20.29 3.42
N ILE A 249 -7.53 20.05 3.36
CA ILE A 249 -8.07 18.80 2.82
C ILE A 249 -7.81 18.78 1.32
N THR A 250 -7.21 17.68 0.84
CA THR A 250 -6.88 17.49 -0.57
C THR A 250 -7.76 16.39 -1.17
N PRO A 251 -7.99 16.38 -2.49
CA PRO A 251 -8.63 15.25 -3.17
C PRO A 251 -7.96 13.90 -2.87
N GLY A 252 -6.63 13.90 -2.69
CA GLY A 252 -5.86 12.70 -2.34
C GLY A 252 -6.20 12.10 -0.97
N GLU A 253 -6.85 12.86 -0.09
CA GLU A 253 -7.35 12.36 1.20
C GLU A 253 -8.64 11.56 1.06
N PHE A 254 -9.33 11.66 -0.09
CA PHE A 254 -10.50 10.85 -0.42
C PHE A 254 -10.13 9.63 -1.28
N SER A 255 -9.18 9.76 -2.20
CA SER A 255 -8.73 8.62 -3.01
C SER A 255 -7.28 8.74 -3.44
N THR A 256 -6.56 7.62 -3.34
CA THR A 256 -5.22 7.46 -3.93
C THR A 256 -5.22 7.21 -5.44
N GLU A 257 -6.38 6.98 -6.03
CA GLU A 257 -6.50 6.43 -7.39
C GLU A 257 -6.73 7.53 -8.44
N ILE A 258 -6.92 8.77 -8.01
CA ILE A 258 -7.08 9.98 -8.84
C ILE A 258 -5.90 10.22 -9.81
N TRP A 259 -4.74 9.64 -9.51
CA TRP A 259 -3.47 9.86 -10.23
C TRP A 259 -3.04 8.68 -11.10
N LYS A 260 -3.91 7.70 -11.33
CA LYS A 260 -3.68 6.60 -12.26
C LYS A 260 -3.88 7.04 -13.71
#